data_AF-A0A499UDW7-F1
#
_entry.id   AF-A0A499UDW7-F1
#
_cell.length_a   1.000
_cell.length_b   1.000
_cell.length_c   1.000
_cell.angle_alpha   90.00
_cell.angle_beta   90.00
_cell.angle_gamma   90.00
#
_symmetry.space_group_name_H-M   'P 1'
#
loop_
_entity.id
_entity.type
_entity.pdbx_description
1 polymer ?
#
loop_
_entity_poly.entity_id
_entity_poly.type
_entity_poly.pdbx_seq_one_letter_code
_entity_poly.pdbx_strand_id
1 'polypeptide(L)'
;MDLRALFSSNDPVGSSEAFTNRQSQWNVIATAIEEHLRHIAAPSFDVEDLESPRTNVIVFHGVGGVGKSTLLRKIESALTAAEQRPQQWGAPAWASETILPVRIDLSRSASMDFERVVLTIRLALAAAVGHPMPSFDLALRRYWDAQHPGEPLEEYVRRTGLVGKFGQMLPQQMQSAVTEAASALKLPGLVGSAAGQVATALVQALRERRERARALAGCARTADLLEADPDLEALSYYPHLLAWEISRLPTKRAVVPTILLDTFEDTGDRHRDTERLLQRLVWLMPNAFFVIAGRNRLAWADPALQGQLDFTGPDAWPGLAPEAEQPARVAGGDRQHLIGDFSPEDCDAYLARRLTQDGQPLITPAIRAVVTERAHGLPLHLDLAVARYLQIRRTGRTPPGRLRPHFPRPHRPHLSDLTANERHVLRSASLLDAFDLDLATQAAGLTHQAAARRLVERPMITENPYAIWPFHLHGAIRAALRRADDHTEDRWTPADWHRAAERALAALGRQWQDAGALLPSRTLLVACLRQGLRLARDHHLGDLGWLTDAAFAYTDDSVWEPLAPPTHTPSPSPAPSRSRARTHPPTPWPNSSPPSPAASTSTANAPPNASPPS
;
A
#
# COMPACT_ATOMS: atom_id res chain seq x y z
N MET A 1 12.34 21.69 0.05
CA MET A 1 11.84 21.90 -1.32
C MET A 1 12.56 23.15 -1.84
N ASP A 2 13.29 23.06 -2.96
CA ASP A 2 14.15 24.17 -3.42
C ASP A 2 13.41 25.04 -4.45
N LEU A 3 13.21 26.32 -4.13
CA LEU A 3 12.49 27.27 -4.98
C LEU A 3 13.26 27.66 -6.24
N ARG A 4 14.60 27.48 -6.31
CA ARG A 4 15.36 27.67 -7.56
C ARG A 4 15.03 26.61 -8.63
N ALA A 5 14.44 25.48 -8.23
CA ALA A 5 14.06 24.41 -9.15
C ALA A 5 12.78 24.70 -9.97
N LEU A 6 12.01 25.75 -9.61
CA LEU A 6 10.77 26.15 -10.30
C LEU A 6 10.99 27.15 -11.45
N PHE A 7 12.13 27.85 -11.49
CA PHE A 7 12.32 29.04 -12.34
C PHE A 7 13.53 28.96 -13.30
N SER A 8 13.96 27.77 -13.71
CA SER A 8 15.23 27.56 -14.43
C SER A 8 15.15 26.78 -15.77
N SER A 9 13.95 26.65 -16.38
CA SER A 9 13.77 26.02 -17.70
C SER A 9 12.55 26.59 -18.42
N ASN A 10 12.71 27.05 -19.67
CA ASN A 10 11.62 27.58 -20.50
C ASN A 10 10.82 26.52 -21.26
N ASP A 11 11.25 25.25 -21.29
CA ASP A 11 10.49 24.17 -21.92
C ASP A 11 9.38 23.64 -20.98
N PRO A 12 8.09 23.76 -21.34
CA PRO A 12 6.99 23.18 -20.59
C PRO A 12 6.89 21.67 -20.86
N VAL A 13 7.74 20.88 -20.22
CA VAL A 13 7.58 19.42 -20.20
C VAL A 13 6.34 19.08 -19.36
N GLY A 14 5.32 18.53 -20.01
CA GLY A 14 4.08 18.12 -19.35
C GLY A 14 4.29 16.97 -18.38
N SER A 15 4.50 17.26 -17.09
CA SER A 15 4.61 16.25 -16.04
C SER A 15 3.23 15.80 -15.57
N SER A 16 2.58 14.94 -16.35
CA SER A 16 1.34 14.27 -15.91
C SER A 16 1.63 13.36 -14.70
N GLU A 17 0.71 13.28 -13.73
CA GLU A 17 0.76 12.21 -12.72
C GLU A 17 0.36 10.89 -13.39
N ALA A 18 1.32 10.24 -14.07
CA ALA A 18 1.06 8.98 -14.73
C ALA A 18 0.76 7.91 -13.68
N PHE A 19 -0.53 7.66 -13.50
CA PHE A 19 -1.03 6.56 -12.70
C PHE A 19 -1.19 5.35 -13.61
N THR A 20 -0.39 4.31 -13.34
CA THR A 20 -0.43 3.03 -14.05
C THR A 20 -1.75 2.31 -13.81
N ASN A 21 -2.15 1.44 -14.72
CA ASN A 21 -3.52 0.97 -14.82
C ASN A 21 -3.89 -0.07 -13.74
N ARG A 22 -4.04 0.36 -12.49
CA ARG A 22 -4.55 -0.41 -11.33
C ARG A 22 -6.05 -0.76 -11.48
N GLN A 23 -6.46 -1.19 -12.67
CA GLN A 23 -7.84 -1.51 -13.04
C GLN A 23 -8.37 -2.72 -12.29
N SER A 24 -7.53 -3.71 -12.00
CA SER A 24 -7.93 -4.84 -11.15
C SER A 24 -8.29 -4.38 -9.74
N GLN A 25 -7.47 -3.51 -9.12
CA GLN A 25 -7.80 -2.93 -7.81
C GLN A 25 -9.06 -2.04 -7.86
N TRP A 26 -9.25 -1.28 -8.93
CA TRP A 26 -10.50 -0.52 -9.13
C TRP A 26 -11.72 -1.44 -9.26
N ASN A 27 -11.67 -2.46 -10.11
CA ASN A 27 -12.77 -3.41 -10.31
C ASN A 27 -13.13 -4.12 -8.99
N VAL A 28 -12.13 -4.47 -8.18
CA VAL A 28 -12.29 -5.08 -6.86
C VAL A 28 -13.04 -4.14 -5.89
N ILE A 29 -12.61 -2.88 -5.77
CA ILE A 29 -13.33 -1.88 -4.96
C ILE A 29 -14.74 -1.65 -5.51
N ALA A 30 -14.86 -1.59 -6.83
CA ALA A 30 -16.11 -1.33 -7.50
C ALA A 30 -17.16 -2.39 -7.17
N THR A 31 -16.82 -3.66 -7.35
CA THR A 31 -17.68 -4.79 -6.98
C THR A 31 -18.03 -4.77 -5.49
N ALA A 32 -17.07 -4.47 -4.61
CA ALA A 32 -17.32 -4.43 -3.17
C ALA A 32 -18.23 -3.27 -2.74
N ILE A 33 -18.12 -2.09 -3.36
CA ILE A 33 -19.05 -0.98 -3.17
C ILE A 33 -20.45 -1.36 -3.67
N GLU A 34 -20.57 -1.99 -4.84
CA GLU A 34 -21.87 -2.43 -5.37
C GLU A 34 -22.55 -3.46 -4.45
N GLU A 35 -21.79 -4.43 -3.93
CA GLU A 35 -22.27 -5.38 -2.93
C GLU A 35 -22.72 -4.70 -1.64
N HIS A 36 -21.95 -3.73 -1.16
CA HIS A 36 -22.30 -2.95 0.04
C HIS A 36 -23.57 -2.14 -0.18
N LEU A 37 -23.73 -1.46 -1.33
CA LEU A 37 -24.93 -0.73 -1.70
C LEU A 37 -26.16 -1.65 -1.78
N ARG A 38 -26.01 -2.84 -2.38
CA ARG A 38 -27.07 -3.86 -2.41
C ARG A 38 -27.41 -4.40 -1.02
N HIS A 39 -26.43 -4.49 -0.12
CA HIS A 39 -26.63 -4.92 1.27
C HIS A 39 -27.39 -3.87 2.09
N ILE A 40 -26.97 -2.61 2.09
CA ILE A 40 -27.61 -1.55 2.89
C ILE A 40 -28.99 -1.15 2.37
N ALA A 41 -29.30 -1.43 1.09
CA ALA A 41 -30.62 -1.25 0.50
C ALA A 41 -31.57 -2.46 0.72
N ALA A 42 -31.09 -3.55 1.32
CA ALA A 42 -31.92 -4.72 1.58
C ALA A 42 -32.96 -4.45 2.69
N PRO A 43 -34.22 -4.90 2.58
CA PRO A 43 -35.23 -4.70 3.62
C PRO A 43 -34.91 -5.33 4.98
N SER A 44 -33.94 -6.25 5.02
CA SER A 44 -33.43 -6.90 6.23
C SER A 44 -32.23 -6.19 6.85
N PHE A 45 -31.75 -5.09 6.26
CA PHE A 45 -30.63 -4.33 6.80
C PHE A 45 -31.11 -3.44 7.96
N ASP A 46 -30.50 -3.63 9.13
CA ASP A 46 -30.64 -2.73 10.28
C ASP A 46 -29.28 -2.12 10.61
N VAL A 47 -29.25 -0.80 10.77
CA VAL A 47 -28.04 -0.05 11.16
C VAL A 47 -27.75 -0.18 12.66
N GLU A 48 -28.75 -0.57 13.47
CA GLU A 48 -28.62 -0.75 14.92
C GLU A 48 -28.20 -2.18 15.33
N ASP A 49 -28.18 -3.13 14.38
CA ASP A 49 -27.69 -4.50 14.53
C ASP A 49 -26.17 -4.53 14.78
N LEU A 50 -25.78 -5.12 15.91
CA LEU A 50 -24.38 -5.32 16.32
C LEU A 50 -23.97 -6.80 16.39
N GLU A 51 -24.82 -7.72 15.96
CA GLU A 51 -24.58 -9.17 15.96
C GLU A 51 -24.18 -9.69 14.57
N SER A 52 -24.69 -9.10 13.49
CA SER A 52 -24.36 -9.55 12.13
C SER A 52 -22.88 -9.31 11.73
N PRO A 53 -22.25 -10.25 11.01
CA PRO A 53 -20.88 -10.15 10.50
C PRO A 53 -20.66 -8.90 9.65
N ARG A 54 -19.45 -8.34 9.72
CA ARG A 54 -19.08 -7.12 8.99
C ARG A 54 -18.34 -7.44 7.69
N THR A 55 -18.93 -6.98 6.59
CA THR A 55 -18.44 -7.16 5.21
C THR A 55 -18.18 -5.82 4.49
N ASN A 56 -18.37 -4.71 5.21
CA ASN A 56 -18.24 -3.32 4.77
C ASN A 56 -16.78 -2.82 4.74
N VAL A 57 -15.79 -3.72 4.66
CA VAL A 57 -14.37 -3.40 4.66
C VAL A 57 -13.64 -4.14 3.55
N ILE A 58 -12.67 -3.46 2.93
CA ILE A 58 -11.72 -4.02 1.98
C ILE A 58 -10.31 -3.52 2.28
N VAL A 59 -9.31 -4.41 2.18
CA VAL A 59 -7.93 -4.17 2.59
C VAL A 59 -6.99 -4.30 1.40
N PHE A 60 -6.11 -3.31 1.26
CA PHE A 60 -5.01 -3.30 0.32
C PHE A 60 -3.67 -3.34 1.07
N HIS A 61 -3.03 -4.50 1.07
CA HIS A 61 -1.73 -4.69 1.72
C HIS A 61 -0.60 -4.77 0.68
N GLY A 62 0.65 -4.64 1.11
CA GLY A 62 1.80 -4.69 0.19
C GLY A 62 3.00 -3.82 0.61
N VAL A 63 4.12 -4.01 -0.08
CA VAL A 63 5.42 -3.38 0.23
C VAL A 63 5.39 -1.85 0.17
N GLY A 64 6.33 -1.20 0.89
CA GLY A 64 6.51 0.24 0.81
C GLY A 64 6.91 0.69 -0.60
N GLY A 65 6.36 1.82 -1.05
CA GLY A 65 6.64 2.36 -2.38
C GLY A 65 5.88 1.70 -3.55
N VAL A 66 5.00 0.71 -3.28
CA VAL A 66 4.15 0.06 -4.31
C VAL A 66 2.96 0.91 -4.80
N GLY A 67 2.75 2.08 -4.18
CA GLY A 67 1.81 3.10 -4.64
C GLY A 67 0.41 3.07 -4.00
N LYS A 68 0.22 2.40 -2.86
CA LYS A 68 -1.08 2.30 -2.14
C LYS A 68 -1.73 3.68 -1.91
N SER A 69 -0.99 4.63 -1.34
CA SER A 69 -1.45 6.00 -1.07
C SER A 69 -1.76 6.81 -2.34
N THR A 70 -1.14 6.46 -3.47
CA THR A 70 -1.48 7.04 -4.79
C THR A 70 -2.75 6.41 -5.34
N LEU A 71 -2.94 5.10 -5.18
CA LEU A 71 -4.19 4.41 -5.50
C LEU A 71 -5.37 4.99 -4.70
N LEU A 72 -5.26 5.11 -3.37
CA LEU A 72 -6.32 5.69 -2.52
C LEU A 72 -6.66 7.12 -2.92
N ARG A 73 -5.67 7.94 -3.27
CA ARG A 73 -5.90 9.30 -3.81
C ARG A 73 -6.63 9.29 -5.16
N LYS A 74 -6.36 8.32 -6.04
CA LYS A 74 -7.07 8.19 -7.33
C LYS A 74 -8.48 7.63 -7.15
N ILE A 75 -8.71 6.76 -6.17
CA ILE A 75 -10.05 6.32 -5.77
C ILE A 75 -10.85 7.49 -5.21
N GLU A 76 -10.27 8.27 -4.29
CA GLU A 76 -10.88 9.52 -3.75
C GLU A 76 -11.35 10.43 -4.89
N SER A 77 -10.45 10.79 -5.82
CA SER A 77 -10.79 11.59 -7.01
C SER A 77 -11.86 10.96 -7.90
N ALA A 78 -11.76 9.66 -8.19
CA ALA A 78 -12.68 8.94 -9.08
C ALA A 78 -14.08 8.77 -8.50
N LEU A 79 -14.22 8.69 -7.18
CA LEU A 79 -15.50 8.69 -6.47
C LEU A 79 -16.07 10.10 -6.29
N THR A 80 -15.21 11.13 -6.20
CA THR A 80 -15.65 12.54 -6.07
C THR A 80 -16.21 13.08 -7.38
N ALA A 81 -15.56 12.79 -8.50
CA ALA A 81 -15.90 13.39 -9.79
C ALA A 81 -15.60 12.43 -10.95
N ALA A 82 -16.61 12.17 -11.79
CA ALA A 82 -16.53 11.20 -12.88
C ALA A 82 -15.50 11.59 -13.96
N GLU A 83 -15.19 12.88 -14.10
CA GLU A 83 -14.18 13.43 -15.02
C GLU A 83 -12.75 13.24 -14.51
N GLN A 84 -12.53 13.15 -13.20
CA GLN A 84 -11.21 12.94 -12.59
C GLN A 84 -10.76 11.47 -12.65
N ARG A 85 -11.69 10.57 -12.94
CA ARG A 85 -11.46 9.13 -13.03
C ARG A 85 -10.72 8.76 -14.32
N PRO A 86 -9.71 7.87 -14.27
CA PRO A 86 -9.09 7.30 -15.46
C PRO A 86 -10.12 6.65 -16.41
N GLN A 87 -10.12 7.02 -17.70
CA GLN A 87 -11.06 6.47 -18.71
C GLN A 87 -11.09 4.93 -18.73
N GLN A 88 -9.93 4.32 -18.59
CA GLN A 88 -9.67 2.88 -18.50
C GLN A 88 -10.37 2.16 -17.32
N TRP A 89 -10.87 2.87 -16.30
CA TRP A 89 -11.56 2.27 -15.15
C TRP A 89 -13.05 1.98 -15.40
N GLY A 90 -13.66 2.50 -16.47
CA GLY A 90 -15.06 2.21 -16.82
C GLY A 90 -16.10 2.83 -15.87
N ALA A 91 -17.38 2.80 -16.26
CA ALA A 91 -18.50 3.26 -15.42
C ALA A 91 -18.76 2.30 -14.24
N PRO A 92 -18.90 2.78 -12.98
CA PRO A 92 -19.48 1.96 -11.92
C PRO A 92 -20.95 1.68 -12.21
N ALA A 93 -21.48 0.58 -11.68
CA ALA A 93 -22.89 0.22 -11.85
C ALA A 93 -23.85 1.16 -11.10
N TRP A 94 -23.43 1.69 -9.95
CA TRP A 94 -24.25 2.52 -9.04
C TRP A 94 -24.26 4.02 -9.39
N ALA A 95 -24.36 4.36 -10.68
CA ALA A 95 -24.32 5.77 -11.13
C ALA A 95 -25.44 6.68 -10.58
N SER A 96 -26.46 6.12 -9.90
CA SER A 96 -27.52 6.85 -9.19
C SER A 96 -27.19 7.20 -7.74
N GLU A 97 -26.24 6.50 -7.10
CA GLU A 97 -25.99 6.61 -5.66
C GLU A 97 -24.90 7.63 -5.33
N THR A 98 -25.13 8.44 -4.29
CA THR A 98 -24.16 9.46 -3.88
C THR A 98 -23.12 8.88 -2.93
N ILE A 99 -21.97 8.46 -3.48
CA ILE A 99 -20.80 8.06 -2.69
C ILE A 99 -20.11 9.32 -2.12
N LEU A 100 -19.79 9.31 -0.82
CA LEU A 100 -18.99 10.34 -0.17
C LEU A 100 -17.59 9.80 0.20
N PRO A 101 -16.56 9.99 -0.64
CA PRO A 101 -15.21 9.54 -0.31
C PRO A 101 -14.57 10.44 0.77
N VAL A 102 -13.94 9.81 1.78
CA VAL A 102 -13.27 10.51 2.88
C VAL A 102 -11.89 9.91 3.13
N ARG A 103 -10.79 10.54 2.67
CA ARG A 103 -9.43 10.00 2.87
C ARG A 103 -8.71 10.57 4.09
N ILE A 104 -8.25 9.63 4.93
CA ILE A 104 -7.55 9.85 6.19
C ILE A 104 -6.17 9.21 6.08
N ASP A 105 -5.11 9.98 6.28
CA ASP A 105 -3.70 9.56 6.12
C ASP A 105 -3.04 9.46 7.50
N LEU A 106 -3.00 8.24 8.04
CA LEU A 106 -2.61 7.94 9.42
C LEU A 106 -1.12 8.25 9.67
N SER A 107 -0.29 8.27 8.62
CA SER A 107 1.17 8.49 8.72
C SER A 107 1.60 9.90 9.09
N ARG A 108 0.80 10.91 8.72
CA ARG A 108 1.14 12.34 8.92
C ARG A 108 0.97 12.79 10.36
N SER A 109 0.83 11.85 11.29
CA SER A 109 0.28 12.12 12.60
C SER A 109 0.76 11.07 13.59
N ALA A 110 2.01 11.25 14.03
CA ALA A 110 2.52 10.68 15.29
C ALA A 110 1.72 11.12 16.55
N SER A 111 0.63 11.87 16.35
CA SER A 111 -0.43 12.22 17.28
C SER A 111 -1.76 12.36 16.53
N MET A 112 -2.19 11.34 15.76
CA MET A 112 -3.59 11.24 15.35
C MET A 112 -4.36 10.52 16.44
N ASP A 113 -4.79 11.30 17.43
CA ASP A 113 -5.80 10.87 18.37
C ASP A 113 -7.06 10.53 17.57
N PHE A 114 -7.74 9.45 17.96
CA PHE A 114 -8.92 8.90 17.28
C PHE A 114 -10.02 9.96 17.06
N GLU A 115 -10.07 10.99 17.91
CA GLU A 115 -10.81 12.24 17.71
C GLU A 115 -10.74 12.80 16.28
N ARG A 116 -9.54 12.90 15.70
CA ARG A 116 -9.36 13.48 14.37
C ARG A 116 -9.97 12.63 13.27
N VAL A 117 -10.01 11.32 13.45
CA VAL A 117 -10.66 10.39 12.52
C VAL A 117 -12.15 10.64 12.52
N VAL A 118 -12.76 10.64 13.71
CA VAL A 118 -14.19 10.92 13.93
C VAL A 118 -14.57 12.33 13.42
N LEU A 119 -13.80 13.35 13.75
CA LEU A 119 -14.01 14.73 13.28
C LEU A 119 -13.88 14.84 11.77
N THR A 120 -12.91 14.16 11.13
CA THR A 120 -12.73 14.21 9.67
C THR A 120 -13.95 13.62 8.95
N ILE A 121 -14.50 12.51 9.45
CA ILE A 121 -15.72 11.89 8.90
C ILE A 121 -16.92 12.84 9.07
N ARG A 122 -17.13 13.39 10.27
CA ARG A 122 -18.24 14.33 10.53
C ARG A 122 -18.14 15.61 9.70
N LEU A 123 -16.94 16.15 9.50
CA LEU A 123 -16.69 17.34 8.68
C LEU A 123 -16.99 17.09 7.20
N ALA A 124 -16.62 15.92 6.66
CA ALA A 124 -16.98 15.53 5.30
C ALA A 124 -18.50 15.43 5.12
N LEU A 125 -19.19 14.79 6.08
CA LEU A 125 -20.66 14.73 6.12
C LEU A 125 -21.30 16.12 6.24
N ALA A 126 -20.75 17.01 7.07
CA ALA A 126 -21.23 18.38 7.21
C ALA A 126 -21.23 19.13 5.87
N ALA A 127 -20.14 18.99 5.11
CA ALA A 127 -19.93 19.65 3.82
C ALA A 127 -20.78 19.06 2.69
N ALA A 128 -20.97 17.74 2.67
CA ALA A 128 -21.73 17.06 1.61
C ALA A 128 -23.25 17.09 1.83
N VAL A 129 -23.71 16.90 3.06
CA VAL A 129 -25.12 16.68 3.40
C VAL A 129 -25.83 18.00 3.79
N GLY A 130 -25.10 18.95 4.38
CA GLY A 130 -25.68 20.22 4.83
C GLY A 130 -26.80 20.06 5.88
N HIS A 131 -26.78 18.97 6.66
CA HIS A 131 -27.78 18.65 7.67
C HIS A 131 -27.11 18.54 9.06
N PRO A 132 -27.70 19.14 10.12
CA PRO A 132 -27.34 18.79 11.49
C PRO A 132 -27.53 17.30 11.76
N MET A 133 -26.70 16.74 12.65
CA MET A 133 -26.74 15.35 13.09
C MET A 133 -26.87 15.38 14.62
N PRO A 134 -28.06 15.72 15.16
CA PRO A 134 -28.21 16.19 16.53
C PRO A 134 -27.81 15.20 17.63
N SER A 135 -27.98 13.89 17.42
CA SER A 135 -27.61 12.86 18.39
C SER A 135 -26.09 12.76 18.50
N PHE A 136 -25.40 12.69 17.36
CA PHE A 136 -23.95 12.67 17.29
C PHE A 136 -23.34 14.02 17.71
N ASP A 137 -23.85 15.13 17.19
CA ASP A 137 -23.33 16.48 17.43
C ASP A 137 -23.40 16.84 18.92
N LEU A 138 -24.46 16.45 19.62
CA LEU A 138 -24.59 16.64 21.06
C LEU A 138 -23.62 15.76 21.86
N ALA A 139 -23.48 14.48 21.50
CA ALA A 139 -22.55 13.57 22.15
C ALA A 139 -21.10 14.05 21.98
N LEU A 140 -20.71 14.37 20.75
CA LEU A 140 -19.40 14.95 20.41
C LEU A 140 -19.16 16.27 21.16
N ARG A 141 -20.16 17.16 21.23
CA ARG A 141 -20.02 18.43 21.97
C ARG A 141 -19.73 18.19 23.46
N ARG A 142 -20.48 17.28 24.09
CA ARG A 142 -20.30 16.90 25.49
C ARG A 142 -18.91 16.31 25.74
N TYR A 143 -18.44 15.42 24.86
CA TYR A 143 -17.07 14.90 24.89
C TYR A 143 -16.04 16.03 24.79
N TRP A 144 -16.23 16.94 23.83
CA TRP A 144 -15.28 18.02 23.58
C TRP A 144 -15.16 18.98 24.77
N ASP A 145 -16.29 19.43 25.32
CA ASP A 145 -16.33 20.33 26.47
C ASP A 145 -15.73 19.69 27.74
N ALA A 146 -15.71 18.35 27.82
CA ALA A 146 -15.12 17.62 28.95
C ALA A 146 -13.62 17.33 28.79
N GLN A 147 -13.17 16.87 27.62
CA GLN A 147 -11.77 16.50 27.36
C GLN A 147 -10.89 17.69 26.97
N HIS A 148 -11.46 18.77 26.44
CA HIS A 148 -10.73 19.97 26.01
C HIS A 148 -11.21 21.26 26.72
N PRO A 149 -11.12 21.37 28.07
CA PRO A 149 -11.63 22.54 28.79
C PRO A 149 -10.99 23.85 28.33
N GLY A 150 -11.80 24.74 27.77
CA GLY A 150 -11.36 26.05 27.29
C GLY A 150 -10.77 26.09 25.88
N GLU A 151 -10.68 24.97 25.15
CA GLU A 151 -10.37 24.97 23.71
C GLU A 151 -11.65 24.71 22.88
N PRO A 152 -12.21 25.74 22.21
CA PRO A 152 -13.35 25.55 21.31
C PRO A 152 -12.99 24.61 20.15
N LEU A 153 -13.89 23.69 19.82
CA LEU A 153 -13.74 22.75 18.70
C LEU A 153 -13.43 23.47 17.38
N GLU A 154 -14.02 24.65 17.19
CA GLU A 154 -13.78 25.52 16.04
C GLU A 154 -12.31 25.90 15.89
N GLU A 155 -11.63 26.17 17.00
CA GLU A 155 -10.22 26.55 17.02
C GLU A 155 -9.32 25.34 16.83
N TYR A 156 -9.67 24.19 17.41
CA TYR A 156 -8.97 22.93 17.14
C TYR A 156 -9.01 22.56 15.65
N VAL A 157 -10.20 22.61 15.03
CA VAL A 157 -10.41 22.28 13.62
C VAL A 157 -9.69 23.28 12.70
N ARG A 158 -9.60 24.57 13.10
CA ARG A 158 -8.79 25.60 12.42
C ARG A 158 -7.29 25.29 12.52
N ARG A 159 -6.79 25.05 13.74
CA ARG A 159 -5.37 24.79 14.07
C ARG A 159 -4.83 23.53 13.42
N THR A 160 -5.65 22.48 13.31
CA THR A 160 -5.30 21.22 12.65
C THR A 160 -5.40 21.27 11.12
N GLY A 161 -5.85 22.39 10.54
CA GLY A 161 -5.99 22.56 9.09
C GLY A 161 -7.15 21.78 8.46
N LEU A 162 -8.01 21.16 9.27
CA LEU A 162 -9.17 20.39 8.79
C LEU A 162 -10.19 21.30 8.06
N VAL A 163 -10.31 22.59 8.45
CA VAL A 163 -11.11 23.61 7.73
C VAL A 163 -10.68 23.75 6.26
N GLY A 164 -9.41 23.51 5.94
CA GLY A 164 -8.90 23.64 4.57
C GLY A 164 -9.32 22.49 3.64
N LYS A 165 -9.74 21.35 4.21
CA LYS A 165 -10.30 20.21 3.46
C LYS A 165 -11.84 20.26 3.39
N PHE A 166 -12.49 20.71 4.46
CA PHE A 166 -13.95 20.70 4.60
C PHE A 166 -14.41 22.04 5.19
N GLY A 167 -15.32 22.73 4.49
CA GLY A 167 -15.66 24.14 4.75
C GLY A 167 -16.29 24.43 6.12
N GLN A 168 -16.53 25.71 6.39
CA GLN A 168 -16.93 26.28 7.71
C GLN A 168 -18.34 25.88 8.23
N MET A 169 -18.95 24.79 7.76
CA MET A 169 -20.36 24.48 8.02
C MET A 169 -20.63 23.76 9.36
N LEU A 170 -19.68 22.99 9.89
CA LEU A 170 -19.90 22.18 11.11
C LEU A 170 -20.30 23.00 12.35
N PRO A 171 -19.65 24.14 12.69
CA PRO A 171 -19.99 24.90 13.90
C PRO A 171 -21.43 25.42 13.89
N GLN A 172 -21.92 25.85 12.72
CA GLN A 172 -23.30 26.29 12.55
C GLN A 172 -24.29 25.13 12.70
N GLN A 173 -23.96 23.95 12.19
CA GLN A 173 -24.79 22.74 12.35
C GLN A 173 -24.86 22.30 13.82
N MET A 174 -23.74 22.24 14.54
CA MET A 174 -23.71 21.87 15.96
C MET A 174 -24.47 22.88 16.83
N GLN A 175 -24.31 24.19 16.60
CA GLN A 175 -25.08 25.21 17.31
C GLN A 175 -26.60 25.10 17.03
N SER A 176 -26.97 24.72 15.80
CA SER A 176 -28.37 24.46 15.43
C SER A 176 -28.92 23.24 16.19
N ALA A 177 -28.18 22.12 16.22
CA ALA A 177 -28.55 20.91 16.96
C ALA A 177 -28.74 21.17 18.47
N VAL A 178 -27.83 21.93 19.09
CA VAL A 178 -27.94 22.36 20.50
C VAL A 178 -29.22 23.19 20.74
N THR A 179 -29.54 24.10 19.81
CA THR A 179 -30.74 24.94 19.88
C THR A 179 -32.02 24.13 19.68
N GLU A 180 -32.01 23.19 18.73
CA GLU A 180 -33.13 22.27 18.45
C GLU A 180 -33.42 21.38 19.66
N ALA A 181 -32.39 20.73 20.22
CA ALA A 181 -32.50 19.94 21.45
C ALA A 181 -33.06 20.78 22.62
N ALA A 182 -32.55 22.00 22.85
CA ALA A 182 -33.05 22.90 23.89
C ALA A 182 -34.55 23.26 23.71
N SER A 183 -34.97 23.50 22.46
CA SER A 183 -36.36 23.84 22.15
C SER A 183 -37.31 22.66 22.34
N ALA A 184 -36.93 21.47 21.87
CA ALA A 184 -37.71 20.24 22.02
C ALA A 184 -37.80 19.77 23.48
N LEU A 185 -36.74 19.97 24.27
CA LEU A 185 -36.75 19.75 25.72
C LEU A 185 -37.58 20.79 26.48
N LYS A 186 -38.06 21.86 25.84
CA LYS A 186 -38.80 22.97 26.46
C LYS A 186 -38.05 23.56 27.66
N LEU A 187 -36.82 24.00 27.44
CA LEU A 187 -35.95 24.64 28.43
C LEU A 187 -35.84 26.15 28.13
N PRO A 188 -36.66 27.02 28.75
CA PRO A 188 -36.59 28.46 28.50
C PRO A 188 -35.31 29.05 29.12
N GLY A 189 -34.62 29.94 28.39
CA GLY A 189 -33.54 30.77 28.93
C GLY A 189 -32.10 30.35 28.63
N LEU A 190 -31.85 29.20 27.99
CA LEU A 190 -30.48 28.78 27.57
C LEU A 190 -29.96 29.49 26.31
N VAL A 191 -30.76 30.37 25.71
CA VAL A 191 -30.40 31.14 24.50
C VAL A 191 -29.57 32.37 24.90
N GLY A 192 -28.27 32.17 25.17
CA GLY A 192 -27.32 33.28 25.33
C GLY A 192 -26.13 33.09 26.27
N SER A 193 -26.02 31.96 27.01
CA SER A 193 -24.86 31.69 27.86
C SER A 193 -23.69 31.04 27.10
N ALA A 194 -22.49 31.11 27.67
CA ALA A 194 -21.26 30.61 27.06
C ALA A 194 -21.35 29.10 26.73
N ALA A 195 -20.94 28.73 25.50
CA ALA A 195 -21.31 27.47 24.84
C ALA A 195 -21.11 26.20 25.68
N GLY A 196 -20.04 26.10 26.47
CA GLY A 196 -19.74 24.89 27.27
C GLY A 196 -20.67 24.64 28.46
N GLN A 197 -21.33 25.68 29.02
CA GLN A 197 -22.28 25.47 30.12
C GLN A 197 -23.64 24.97 29.63
N VAL A 198 -23.99 25.27 28.37
CA VAL A 198 -25.28 24.89 27.76
C VAL A 198 -25.33 23.40 27.47
N ALA A 199 -24.24 22.79 26.98
CA ALA A 199 -24.17 21.36 26.67
C ALA A 199 -24.38 20.49 27.91
N THR A 200 -23.68 20.78 29.01
CA THR A 200 -23.83 20.02 30.28
C THR A 200 -25.23 20.16 30.87
N ALA A 201 -25.81 21.37 30.83
CA ALA A 201 -27.20 21.59 31.29
C ALA A 201 -28.23 20.86 30.42
N LEU A 202 -28.02 20.79 29.10
CA LEU A 202 -28.87 20.00 28.19
C LEU A 202 -28.76 18.51 28.45
N VAL A 203 -27.55 17.98 28.63
CA VAL A 203 -27.33 16.56 28.95
C VAL A 203 -27.96 16.21 30.30
N GLN A 204 -27.86 17.08 31.31
CA GLN A 204 -28.52 16.86 32.59
C GLN A 204 -30.05 16.91 32.46
N ALA A 205 -30.61 17.84 31.67
CA ALA A 205 -32.04 17.87 31.38
C ALA A 205 -32.52 16.68 30.50
N LEU A 206 -31.65 16.09 29.68
CA LEU A 206 -31.91 14.85 28.93
C LEU A 206 -31.91 13.62 29.84
N ARG A 207 -30.95 13.52 30.77
CA ARG A 207 -30.92 12.52 31.85
C ARG A 207 -32.20 12.56 32.69
N GLU A 208 -32.61 13.76 33.11
CA GLU A 208 -33.86 14.00 33.86
C GLU A 208 -35.13 13.74 33.02
N ARG A 209 -35.03 13.73 31.67
CA ARG A 209 -36.16 13.56 30.74
C ARG A 209 -35.91 12.42 29.75
N ARG A 210 -35.44 11.28 30.26
CA ARG A 210 -35.03 10.08 29.51
C ARG A 210 -36.02 9.63 28.42
N GLU A 211 -37.32 9.76 28.66
CA GLU A 211 -38.38 9.49 27.66
C GLU A 211 -38.40 10.50 26.49
N ARG A 212 -38.13 11.78 26.77
CA ARG A 212 -38.04 12.83 25.74
C ARG A 212 -36.69 12.79 25.01
N ALA A 213 -35.62 12.31 25.66
CA ALA A 213 -34.35 12.02 25.00
C ALA A 213 -34.53 10.94 23.91
N ARG A 214 -35.22 9.84 24.24
CA ARG A 214 -35.59 8.80 23.27
C ARG A 214 -36.49 9.34 22.14
N ALA A 215 -37.48 10.18 22.47
CA ALA A 215 -38.35 10.81 21.48
C ALA A 215 -37.63 11.84 20.58
N LEU A 216 -36.51 12.42 21.04
CA LEU A 216 -35.68 13.35 20.27
C LEU A 216 -34.71 12.65 19.33
N ALA A 217 -34.12 11.54 19.79
CA ALA A 217 -32.98 10.93 19.12
C ALA A 217 -33.32 9.70 18.28
N GLY A 218 -34.44 9.00 18.53
CA GLY A 218 -34.93 7.87 17.74
C GLY A 218 -34.08 6.58 17.71
N CYS A 219 -32.77 6.67 17.94
CA CYS A 219 -31.85 5.55 18.16
C CYS A 219 -31.98 5.00 19.58
N ALA A 220 -31.91 3.67 19.72
CA ALA A 220 -32.06 3.00 21.01
C ALA A 220 -30.98 3.39 22.03
N ARG A 221 -29.73 3.60 21.55
CA ARG A 221 -28.53 3.74 22.39
C ARG A 221 -28.14 5.18 22.77
N THR A 222 -28.81 6.20 22.22
CA THR A 222 -28.42 7.62 22.45
C THR A 222 -28.48 8.02 23.92
N ALA A 223 -29.49 7.58 24.67
CA ALA A 223 -29.63 7.94 26.08
C ALA A 223 -28.44 7.42 26.91
N ASP A 224 -28.02 6.19 26.66
CA ASP A 224 -26.98 5.53 27.45
C ASP A 224 -25.57 6.06 27.07
N LEU A 225 -25.34 6.41 25.79
CA LEU A 225 -24.12 7.10 25.34
C LEU A 225 -23.99 8.55 25.84
N LEU A 226 -25.12 9.24 26.04
CA LEU A 226 -25.16 10.55 26.72
C LEU A 226 -25.08 10.43 28.26
N GLU A 227 -25.18 9.23 28.81
CA GLU A 227 -25.01 8.96 30.24
C GLU A 227 -23.60 8.51 30.61
N ALA A 228 -22.98 7.63 29.83
CA ALA A 228 -21.59 7.15 30.00
C ALA A 228 -20.59 8.31 30.20
N ASP A 229 -19.47 8.10 30.89
CA ASP A 229 -18.49 9.18 31.07
C ASP A 229 -17.90 9.65 29.72
N PRO A 230 -17.69 10.96 29.52
CA PRO A 230 -17.38 11.52 28.20
C PRO A 230 -15.88 11.38 27.88
N ASP A 231 -15.37 10.15 27.81
CA ASP A 231 -13.98 9.81 27.55
C ASP A 231 -13.73 9.20 26.15
N LEU A 232 -12.48 8.82 25.88
CA LEU A 232 -12.08 8.27 24.58
C LEU A 232 -12.79 6.94 24.26
N GLU A 233 -13.13 6.16 25.28
CA GLU A 233 -13.92 4.95 25.11
C GLU A 233 -15.35 5.31 24.71
N ALA A 234 -16.02 6.26 25.38
CA ALA A 234 -17.34 6.72 24.95
C ALA A 234 -17.34 7.30 23.52
N LEU A 235 -16.34 8.12 23.17
CA LEU A 235 -16.18 8.67 21.82
C LEU A 235 -16.12 7.56 20.76
N SER A 236 -15.47 6.43 21.06
CA SER A 236 -15.35 5.29 20.15
C SER A 236 -16.67 4.58 19.86
N TYR A 237 -17.71 4.81 20.67
CA TYR A 237 -19.07 4.35 20.41
C TYR A 237 -19.95 5.38 19.67
N TYR A 238 -19.57 6.65 19.63
CA TYR A 238 -20.36 7.69 18.94
C TYR A 238 -20.54 7.48 17.42
N PRO A 239 -19.63 6.81 16.67
CA PRO A 239 -19.89 6.44 15.27
C PRO A 239 -21.19 5.65 15.06
N HIS A 240 -21.70 4.96 16.08
CA HIS A 240 -23.02 4.31 16.02
C HIS A 240 -24.17 5.33 15.86
N LEU A 241 -24.11 6.45 16.58
CA LEU A 241 -25.06 7.55 16.43
C LEU A 241 -24.97 8.16 15.04
N LEU A 242 -23.75 8.34 14.53
CA LEU A 242 -23.50 8.85 13.19
C LEU A 242 -24.08 7.92 12.11
N ALA A 243 -23.88 6.61 12.24
CA ALA A 243 -24.44 5.60 11.37
C ALA A 243 -25.98 5.66 11.33
N TRP A 244 -26.61 5.75 12.51
CA TRP A 244 -28.06 5.90 12.61
C TRP A 244 -28.55 7.19 11.94
N GLU A 245 -27.90 8.34 12.18
CA GLU A 245 -28.34 9.61 11.58
C GLU A 245 -28.15 9.63 10.06
N ILE A 246 -27.14 8.94 9.53
CA ILE A 246 -26.98 8.73 8.07
C ILE A 246 -28.16 7.91 7.50
N SER A 247 -28.63 6.86 8.19
CA SER A 247 -29.76 6.05 7.71
C SER A 247 -31.10 6.80 7.71
N ARG A 248 -31.19 7.91 8.46
CA ARG A 248 -32.38 8.79 8.52
C ARG A 248 -32.35 9.97 7.57
N LEU A 249 -31.29 10.13 6.76
CA LEU A 249 -31.20 11.25 5.83
C LEU A 249 -32.32 11.19 4.77
N PRO A 250 -32.99 12.33 4.45
CA PRO A 250 -33.97 12.37 3.37
C PRO A 250 -33.35 11.93 2.05
N THR A 251 -34.09 11.25 1.16
CA THR A 251 -33.57 10.68 -0.10
C THR A 251 -32.75 11.66 -0.95
N LYS A 252 -33.11 12.96 -0.96
CA LYS A 252 -32.36 14.03 -1.67
C LYS A 252 -30.98 14.37 -1.08
N ARG A 253 -30.66 13.81 0.09
CA ARG A 253 -29.42 13.98 0.86
C ARG A 253 -28.85 12.63 1.29
N ALA A 254 -29.37 11.52 0.77
CA ALA A 254 -28.85 10.19 1.05
C ALA A 254 -27.43 10.09 0.48
N VAL A 255 -26.48 9.70 1.34
CA VAL A 255 -25.08 9.54 0.98
C VAL A 255 -24.54 8.26 1.61
N VAL A 256 -23.60 7.61 0.93
CA VAL A 256 -22.92 6.41 1.43
C VAL A 256 -21.45 6.76 1.64
N PRO A 257 -20.99 6.91 2.90
CA PRO A 257 -19.59 7.24 3.17
C PRO A 257 -18.68 6.10 2.71
N THR A 258 -17.62 6.47 2.00
CA THR A 258 -16.52 5.56 1.63
C THR A 258 -15.24 6.08 2.27
N ILE A 259 -14.88 5.52 3.42
CA ILE A 259 -13.79 5.98 4.27
C ILE A 259 -12.50 5.28 3.84
N LEU A 260 -11.52 6.05 3.37
CA LEU A 260 -10.25 5.57 2.84
C LEU A 260 -9.16 5.78 3.90
N LEU A 261 -8.80 4.73 4.64
CA LEU A 261 -7.75 4.76 5.67
C LEU A 261 -6.39 4.41 5.03
N ASP A 262 -5.49 5.38 4.94
CA ASP A 262 -4.17 5.26 4.31
C ASP A 262 -3.06 5.15 5.36
N THR A 263 -2.05 4.32 5.09
CA THR A 263 -0.91 4.02 5.97
C THR A 263 -1.30 3.41 7.33
N PHE A 264 -2.20 2.42 7.31
CA PHE A 264 -2.69 1.72 8.51
C PHE A 264 -1.59 1.03 9.33
N GLU A 265 -0.42 0.74 8.74
CA GLU A 265 0.72 0.22 9.50
C GLU A 265 1.17 1.09 10.68
N ASP A 266 0.90 2.40 10.64
CA ASP A 266 1.36 3.35 11.65
C ASP A 266 0.42 3.40 12.89
N THR A 267 -0.66 2.61 12.92
CA THR A 267 -1.53 2.41 14.11
C THR A 267 -1.03 1.29 15.03
N GLY A 268 0.05 0.58 14.65
CA GLY A 268 0.57 -0.58 15.35
C GLY A 268 1.37 -0.22 16.61
N ASP A 269 0.66 0.03 17.72
CA ASP A 269 1.26 0.07 19.06
C ASP A 269 1.35 -1.34 19.70
N ARG A 270 1.91 -1.44 20.92
CA ARG A 270 2.13 -2.72 21.61
C ARG A 270 0.87 -3.39 22.16
N HIS A 271 -0.21 -2.65 22.32
CA HIS A 271 -1.49 -3.09 22.88
C HIS A 271 -2.63 -3.07 21.85
N ARG A 272 -2.36 -2.55 20.64
CA ARG A 272 -3.30 -2.33 19.54
C ARG A 272 -4.42 -1.35 19.90
N ASP A 273 -4.17 -0.40 20.80
CA ASP A 273 -5.21 0.51 21.30
C ASP A 273 -5.81 1.35 20.16
N THR A 274 -4.97 1.94 19.30
CA THR A 274 -5.46 2.73 18.16
C THR A 274 -6.18 1.86 17.12
N GLU A 275 -5.65 0.65 16.87
CA GLU A 275 -6.27 -0.32 15.95
C GLU A 275 -7.63 -0.80 16.46
N ARG A 276 -7.79 -1.03 17.77
CA ARG A 276 -9.06 -1.39 18.43
C ARG A 276 -10.12 -0.31 18.23
N LEU A 277 -9.77 0.96 18.48
CA LEU A 277 -10.68 2.09 18.28
C LEU A 277 -11.11 2.21 16.79
N LEU A 278 -10.19 2.00 15.85
CA LEU A 278 -10.50 1.98 14.42
C LEU A 278 -11.35 0.77 14.00
N GLN A 279 -11.10 -0.41 14.56
CA GLN A 279 -11.94 -1.59 14.34
C GLN A 279 -13.38 -1.33 14.83
N ARG A 280 -13.53 -0.73 16.02
CA ARG A 280 -14.82 -0.36 16.61
C ARG A 280 -15.57 0.65 15.73
N LEU A 281 -14.87 1.64 15.16
CA LEU A 281 -15.42 2.56 14.16
C LEU A 281 -15.97 1.83 12.92
N VAL A 282 -15.24 0.84 12.37
CA VAL A 282 -15.72 0.04 11.21
C VAL A 282 -16.95 -0.80 11.60
N TRP A 283 -16.95 -1.40 12.79
CA TRP A 283 -18.05 -2.23 13.29
C TRP A 283 -19.34 -1.44 13.50
N LEU A 284 -19.24 -0.23 14.05
CA LEU A 284 -20.39 0.60 14.43
C LEU A 284 -20.97 1.44 13.27
N MET A 285 -20.33 1.45 12.10
CA MET A 285 -20.83 2.09 10.88
C MET A 285 -21.12 1.07 9.76
N PRO A 286 -22.07 0.13 9.93
CA PRO A 286 -22.38 -0.90 8.93
C PRO A 286 -22.96 -0.34 7.62
N ASN A 287 -23.36 0.94 7.59
CA ASN A 287 -23.81 1.68 6.39
C ASN A 287 -22.73 2.60 5.78
N ALA A 288 -21.48 2.49 6.23
CA ALA A 288 -20.31 3.09 5.60
C ALA A 288 -19.37 2.00 5.10
N PHE A 289 -18.75 2.23 3.94
CA PHE A 289 -17.77 1.33 3.35
C PHE A 289 -16.35 1.79 3.67
N PHE A 290 -15.45 0.87 4.03
CA PHE A 290 -14.09 1.17 4.44
C PHE A 290 -13.07 0.55 3.48
N VAL A 291 -12.14 1.36 2.98
CA VAL A 291 -10.97 0.91 2.20
C VAL A 291 -9.72 1.19 3.02
N ILE A 292 -9.04 0.14 3.47
CA ILE A 292 -7.88 0.24 4.34
C ILE A 292 -6.62 -0.11 3.55
N ALA A 293 -5.61 0.76 3.56
CA ALA A 293 -4.31 0.51 2.94
C ALA A 293 -3.21 0.42 4.01
N GLY A 294 -2.49 -0.71 4.03
CA GLY A 294 -1.46 -0.99 5.04
C GLY A 294 -0.27 -1.77 4.50
N ARG A 295 0.74 -2.04 5.32
CA ARG A 295 1.82 -3.00 4.99
C ARG A 295 1.28 -4.42 4.97
N ASN A 296 0.80 -4.89 6.11
CA ASN A 296 0.42 -6.28 6.33
C ASN A 296 -1.09 -6.48 6.08
N ARG A 297 -1.52 -7.74 6.02
CA ARG A 297 -2.94 -8.10 6.16
C ARG A 297 -3.47 -7.62 7.51
N LEU A 298 -4.76 -7.28 7.59
CA LEU A 298 -5.45 -7.12 8.86
C LEU A 298 -5.66 -8.49 9.49
N ALA A 299 -5.37 -8.59 10.78
CA ALA A 299 -5.51 -9.81 11.56
C ALA A 299 -6.85 -9.88 12.33
N TRP A 300 -7.83 -9.04 11.99
CA TRP A 300 -9.11 -8.98 12.72
C TRP A 300 -9.90 -10.29 12.69
N ALA A 301 -9.69 -11.13 11.66
CA ALA A 301 -10.26 -12.47 11.61
C ALA A 301 -9.51 -13.52 12.45
N ASP A 302 -8.40 -13.19 13.13
CA ASP A 302 -7.66 -14.10 14.02
C ASP A 302 -8.29 -14.12 15.42
N PRO A 303 -8.90 -15.24 15.88
CA PRO A 303 -9.46 -15.35 17.23
C PRO A 303 -8.43 -15.19 18.36
N ALA A 304 -7.12 -15.36 18.07
CA ALA A 304 -6.07 -15.21 19.07
C ALA A 304 -5.84 -13.75 19.50
N LEU A 305 -6.45 -12.77 18.82
CA LEU A 305 -6.42 -11.36 19.21
C LEU A 305 -7.56 -10.95 20.17
N GLN A 306 -8.41 -11.89 20.58
CA GLN A 306 -9.49 -11.62 21.53
C GLN A 306 -8.94 -11.00 22.83
N GLY A 307 -9.49 -9.85 23.21
CA GLY A 307 -9.04 -9.08 24.38
C GLY A 307 -7.93 -8.05 24.11
N GLN A 308 -7.30 -8.09 22.93
CA GLN A 308 -6.56 -6.92 22.37
C GLN A 308 -7.47 -6.12 21.42
N LEU A 309 -8.34 -6.82 20.69
CA LEU A 309 -9.37 -6.26 19.82
C LEU A 309 -10.76 -6.67 20.34
N ASP A 310 -11.78 -5.88 20.00
CA ASP A 310 -13.14 -6.07 20.50
C ASP A 310 -13.90 -7.16 19.72
N PHE A 311 -13.71 -7.18 18.39
CA PHE A 311 -14.41 -8.06 17.46
C PHE A 311 -13.38 -8.91 16.72
N THR A 312 -13.28 -10.20 17.03
CA THR A 312 -12.29 -11.08 16.40
C THR A 312 -12.90 -12.36 15.82
N GLY A 313 -12.18 -13.00 14.90
CA GLY A 313 -12.56 -14.28 14.30
C GLY A 313 -13.29 -14.17 12.96
N PRO A 314 -13.42 -15.29 12.23
CA PRO A 314 -14.11 -15.36 10.94
C PRO A 314 -15.61 -15.08 11.05
N ASP A 315 -16.24 -15.34 12.20
CA ASP A 315 -17.66 -15.04 12.44
C ASP A 315 -17.93 -13.53 12.50
N ALA A 316 -16.96 -12.73 12.95
CA ALA A 316 -17.05 -11.27 12.97
C ALA A 316 -16.62 -10.66 11.61
N TRP A 317 -15.55 -11.19 11.01
CA TRP A 317 -14.89 -10.63 9.83
C TRP A 317 -14.67 -11.68 8.72
N PRO A 318 -15.73 -12.26 8.14
CA PRO A 318 -15.60 -13.44 7.26
C PRO A 318 -14.77 -13.17 6.00
N GLY A 319 -14.84 -11.96 5.45
CA GLY A 319 -14.01 -11.56 4.29
C GLY A 319 -12.54 -11.29 4.61
N LEU A 320 -12.15 -11.21 5.90
CA LEU A 320 -10.76 -11.02 6.31
C LEU A 320 -10.04 -12.34 6.64
N ALA A 321 -10.77 -13.45 6.80
CA ALA A 321 -10.22 -14.76 7.12
C ALA A 321 -9.39 -15.36 5.96
N PRO A 322 -8.39 -16.23 6.24
CA PRO A 322 -7.74 -17.05 5.22
C PRO A 322 -8.76 -17.90 4.45
N GLU A 323 -8.53 -18.15 3.15
CA GLU A 323 -9.49 -18.86 2.28
C GLU A 323 -9.89 -20.25 2.82
N ALA A 324 -8.97 -20.96 3.48
CA ALA A 324 -9.23 -22.26 4.13
C ALA A 324 -10.14 -22.19 5.37
N GLU A 325 -10.31 -21.01 5.96
CA GLU A 325 -11.12 -20.75 7.17
C GLU A 325 -12.40 -19.95 6.84
N GLN A 326 -12.60 -19.56 5.58
CA GLN A 326 -13.80 -18.88 5.12
C GLN A 326 -14.99 -19.86 5.07
N PRO A 327 -16.15 -19.52 5.67
CA PRO A 327 -17.33 -20.38 5.59
C PRO A 327 -17.81 -20.51 4.14
N ALA A 328 -18.28 -21.70 3.75
CA ALA A 328 -18.70 -21.98 2.39
C ALA A 328 -19.86 -21.05 1.96
N ARG A 329 -19.54 -20.11 1.06
CA ARG A 329 -20.35 -18.93 0.64
C ARG A 329 -20.29 -17.72 1.59
N VAL A 330 -19.09 -17.17 1.83
CA VAL A 330 -18.95 -15.79 2.33
C VAL A 330 -19.62 -14.80 1.38
N ALA A 331 -20.58 -14.02 1.89
CA ALA A 331 -21.08 -12.85 1.18
C ALA A 331 -19.97 -11.78 1.10
N GLY A 332 -19.44 -11.54 -0.10
CA GLY A 332 -18.35 -10.60 -0.37
C GLY A 332 -16.97 -11.21 -0.64
N GLY A 333 -16.80 -12.52 -0.48
CA GLY A 333 -15.53 -13.22 -0.78
C GLY A 333 -14.31 -12.71 0.00
N ASP A 334 -13.11 -12.97 -0.52
CA ASP A 334 -11.86 -12.39 -0.01
C ASP A 334 -11.92 -10.85 -0.11
N ARG A 335 -11.55 -10.18 0.98
CA ARG A 335 -11.44 -8.73 1.10
C ARG A 335 -10.01 -8.26 1.34
N GLN A 336 -8.99 -9.14 1.30
CA GLN A 336 -7.59 -8.80 1.60
C GLN A 336 -6.68 -8.95 0.38
N HIS A 337 -6.52 -7.87 -0.37
CA HIS A 337 -5.84 -7.91 -1.66
C HIS A 337 -4.42 -7.36 -1.60
N LEU A 338 -3.46 -8.18 -2.06
CA LEU A 338 -2.09 -7.76 -2.24
C LEU A 338 -1.99 -6.78 -3.43
N ILE A 339 -1.49 -5.57 -3.17
CA ILE A 339 -1.00 -4.67 -4.21
C ILE A 339 0.42 -5.10 -4.57
N GLY A 340 0.52 -5.89 -5.63
CA GLY A 340 1.79 -6.30 -6.22
C GLY A 340 2.50 -5.19 -7.00
N ASP A 341 3.74 -5.50 -7.37
CA ASP A 341 4.57 -4.73 -8.28
C ASP A 341 3.90 -4.56 -9.67
N PHE A 342 4.31 -3.56 -10.45
CA PHE A 342 3.85 -3.41 -11.83
C PHE A 342 4.44 -4.48 -12.75
N SER A 343 3.63 -4.89 -13.74
CA SER A 343 4.11 -5.67 -14.88
C SER A 343 5.18 -4.90 -15.68
N PRO A 344 6.01 -5.59 -16.48
CA PRO A 344 6.92 -4.92 -17.43
C PRO A 344 6.20 -3.97 -18.39
N GLU A 345 4.99 -4.32 -18.81
CA GLU A 345 4.12 -3.57 -19.70
C GLU A 345 3.59 -2.30 -19.00
N ASP A 346 3.14 -2.42 -17.76
CA ASP A 346 2.75 -1.29 -16.91
C ASP A 346 3.95 -0.34 -16.66
N CYS A 347 5.15 -0.87 -16.44
CA CYS A 347 6.36 -0.06 -16.30
C CYS A 347 6.66 0.75 -17.58
N ASP A 348 6.57 0.14 -18.76
CA ASP A 348 6.78 0.87 -20.02
C ASP A 348 5.69 1.93 -20.24
N ALA A 349 4.42 1.57 -20.02
CA ALA A 349 3.28 2.47 -20.14
C ALA A 349 3.36 3.66 -19.16
N TYR A 350 3.79 3.42 -17.92
CA TYR A 350 4.08 4.46 -16.94
C TYR A 350 5.14 5.42 -17.50
N LEU A 351 6.32 4.90 -17.86
CA LEU A 351 7.46 5.71 -18.31
C LEU A 351 7.16 6.46 -19.62
N ALA A 352 6.36 5.87 -20.50
CA ALA A 352 5.94 6.48 -21.75
C ALA A 352 4.98 7.66 -21.56
N ARG A 353 4.06 7.56 -20.59
CA ARG A 353 3.06 8.60 -20.27
C ARG A 353 3.58 9.69 -19.32
N ARG A 354 4.57 9.37 -18.46
CA ARG A 354 5.07 10.24 -17.39
C ARG A 354 5.80 11.49 -17.88
N LEU A 355 6.52 11.39 -18.99
CA LEU A 355 7.19 12.50 -19.66
C LEU A 355 6.84 12.48 -21.14
N THR A 356 5.99 13.40 -21.58
CA THR A 356 5.69 13.62 -23.00
C THR A 356 6.16 15.00 -23.45
N GLN A 357 6.57 15.08 -24.71
CA GLN A 357 6.84 16.30 -25.44
C GLN A 357 6.20 16.14 -26.82
N ASP A 358 5.36 17.11 -27.22
CA ASP A 358 4.61 17.08 -28.50
C ASP A 358 3.79 15.79 -28.70
N GLY A 359 3.20 15.29 -27.60
CA GLY A 359 2.43 14.03 -27.56
C GLY A 359 3.27 12.75 -27.60
N GLN A 360 4.59 12.84 -27.79
CA GLN A 360 5.50 11.70 -27.87
C GLN A 360 6.22 11.41 -26.54
N PRO A 361 6.45 10.13 -26.18
CA PRO A 361 7.27 9.77 -25.02
C PRO A 361 8.69 10.31 -25.09
N LEU A 362 9.08 11.12 -24.11
CA LEU A 362 10.42 11.71 -24.05
C LEU A 362 11.50 10.66 -23.71
N ILE A 363 11.14 9.63 -22.93
CA ILE A 363 12.02 8.50 -22.62
C ILE A 363 11.92 7.46 -23.74
N THR A 364 13.02 7.25 -24.46
CA THR A 364 13.10 6.30 -25.59
C THR A 364 12.86 4.86 -25.14
N PRO A 365 12.28 3.98 -25.99
CA PRO A 365 11.97 2.58 -25.62
C PRO A 365 13.17 1.81 -25.04
N ALA A 366 14.37 2.01 -25.59
CA ALA A 366 15.59 1.37 -25.09
C ALA A 366 15.94 1.78 -23.64
N ILE A 367 15.72 3.04 -23.27
CA ILE A 367 15.92 3.49 -21.88
C ILE A 367 14.78 2.98 -20.99
N ARG A 368 13.54 2.96 -21.48
CA ARG A 368 12.40 2.43 -20.72
C ARG A 368 12.58 0.96 -20.37
N ALA A 369 12.96 0.11 -21.32
CA ALA A 369 13.26 -1.30 -21.07
C ALA A 369 14.32 -1.51 -19.96
N VAL A 370 15.42 -0.74 -19.99
CA VAL A 370 16.48 -0.80 -18.97
C VAL A 370 16.02 -0.28 -17.60
N VAL A 371 15.08 0.66 -17.57
CA VAL A 371 14.48 1.13 -16.32
C VAL A 371 13.47 0.10 -15.78
N THR A 372 12.60 -0.45 -16.63
CA THR A 372 11.66 -1.53 -16.30
C THR A 372 12.36 -2.72 -15.66
N GLU A 373 13.42 -3.25 -16.29
CA GLU A 373 14.24 -4.37 -15.79
C GLU A 373 14.76 -4.14 -14.36
N ARG A 374 15.11 -2.88 -14.03
CA ARG A 374 15.80 -2.50 -12.79
C ARG A 374 14.90 -1.89 -11.72
N ALA A 375 13.75 -1.36 -12.10
CA ALA A 375 12.75 -0.86 -11.17
C ALA A 375 12.10 -2.01 -10.39
N HIS A 376 12.16 -3.24 -10.94
CA HIS A 376 11.52 -4.43 -10.37
C HIS A 376 10.03 -4.19 -10.10
N GLY A 377 9.36 -3.50 -11.03
CA GLY A 377 7.94 -3.15 -10.96
C GLY A 377 7.53 -2.09 -9.91
N LEU A 378 8.45 -1.55 -9.11
CA LEU A 378 8.10 -0.60 -8.05
C LEU A 378 7.87 0.83 -8.61
N PRO A 379 6.68 1.46 -8.46
CA PRO A 379 6.42 2.83 -8.91
C PRO A 379 7.44 3.85 -8.40
N LEU A 380 7.84 3.75 -7.11
CA LEU A 380 8.85 4.62 -6.52
C LEU A 380 10.17 4.60 -7.31
N HIS A 381 10.61 3.43 -7.79
CA HIS A 381 11.81 3.32 -8.60
C HIS A 381 11.63 3.97 -9.98
N LEU A 382 10.45 3.86 -10.60
CA LEU A 382 10.13 4.54 -11.86
C LEU A 382 10.18 6.07 -11.70
N ASP A 383 9.57 6.62 -10.64
CA ASP A 383 9.61 8.05 -10.31
C ASP A 383 11.06 8.57 -10.16
N LEU A 384 11.92 7.80 -9.47
CA LEU A 384 13.32 8.16 -9.28
C LEU A 384 14.14 8.07 -10.58
N ALA A 385 13.84 7.10 -11.44
CA ALA A 385 14.46 7.00 -12.77
C ALA A 385 14.06 8.18 -13.66
N VAL A 386 12.78 8.59 -13.62
CA VAL A 386 12.24 9.78 -14.30
C VAL A 386 12.91 11.06 -13.80
N ALA A 387 13.01 11.24 -12.48
CA ALA A 387 13.69 12.39 -11.89
C ALA A 387 15.18 12.46 -12.30
N ARG A 388 15.88 11.31 -12.31
CA ARG A 388 17.27 11.23 -12.75
C ARG A 388 17.44 11.47 -14.26
N TYR A 389 16.50 11.00 -15.08
CA TYR A 389 16.47 11.26 -16.53
C TYR A 389 16.37 12.78 -16.79
N LEU A 390 15.42 13.47 -16.13
CA LEU A 390 15.27 14.92 -16.22
C LEU A 390 16.52 15.67 -15.75
N GLN A 391 17.13 15.24 -14.64
CA GLN A 391 18.36 15.86 -14.13
C GLN A 391 19.51 15.78 -15.16
N ILE A 392 19.66 14.66 -15.87
CA ILE A 392 20.71 14.50 -16.88
C ILE A 392 20.40 15.37 -18.11
N ARG A 393 19.15 15.35 -18.62
CA ARG A 393 18.73 16.20 -19.76
C ARG A 393 18.98 17.69 -19.48
N ARG A 394 18.69 18.16 -18.26
CA ARG A 394 18.95 19.55 -17.80
C ARG A 394 20.43 19.95 -17.83
N THR A 395 21.38 19.00 -17.86
CA THR A 395 22.82 19.30 -18.03
C THR A 395 23.27 19.37 -19.49
N GLY A 396 22.33 19.41 -20.45
CA GLY A 396 22.64 19.38 -21.88
C GLY A 396 23.17 18.03 -22.38
N ARG A 397 23.06 16.97 -21.56
CA ARG A 397 23.59 15.64 -21.84
C ARG A 397 22.47 14.68 -22.21
N THR A 398 22.66 13.91 -23.28
CA THR A 398 21.81 12.76 -23.58
C THR A 398 21.96 11.71 -22.46
N PRO A 399 20.87 11.25 -21.84
CA PRO A 399 20.94 10.17 -20.85
C PRO A 399 21.56 8.91 -21.48
N PRO A 400 22.56 8.28 -20.84
CA PRO A 400 23.21 7.10 -21.40
C PRO A 400 22.22 5.93 -21.45
N GLY A 401 22.31 5.08 -22.48
CA GLY A 401 21.43 3.90 -22.64
C GLY A 401 21.41 2.97 -21.41
N ARG A 402 22.47 2.99 -20.59
CA ARG A 402 22.44 2.47 -19.22
C ARG A 402 22.21 3.61 -18.22
N LEU A 403 20.97 4.03 -18.05
CA LEU A 403 20.58 4.87 -16.91
C LEU A 403 20.90 4.09 -15.63
N ARG A 404 21.70 4.68 -14.72
CA ARG A 404 21.95 4.15 -13.38
C ARG A 404 21.35 5.10 -12.32
N PRO A 405 20.03 5.03 -12.04
CA PRO A 405 19.50 5.64 -10.84
C PRO A 405 20.19 5.03 -9.62
N HIS A 406 20.55 5.84 -8.64
CA HIS A 406 20.76 5.32 -7.29
C HIS A 406 19.38 5.20 -6.66
N PHE A 407 18.77 4.01 -6.77
CA PHE A 407 17.53 3.73 -6.07
C PHE A 407 17.85 3.75 -4.55
N PRO A 408 17.28 4.68 -3.77
CA PRO A 408 17.46 4.70 -2.33
C PRO A 408 16.79 3.44 -1.79
N ARG A 409 17.53 2.64 -1.01
CA ARG A 409 17.08 1.31 -0.54
C ARG A 409 15.71 1.42 0.17
N PRO A 410 14.58 0.98 -0.43
CA PRO A 410 13.26 1.08 0.23
C PRO A 410 13.14 0.19 1.46
N HIS A 411 14.10 -0.73 1.65
CA HIS A 411 13.99 -1.86 2.55
C HIS A 411 14.46 -1.60 3.99
N ARG A 412 15.05 -0.44 4.30
CA ARG A 412 15.55 -0.17 5.67
C ARG A 412 14.43 -0.17 6.74
N PRO A 413 13.25 0.45 6.53
CA PRO A 413 12.14 0.41 7.48
C PRO A 413 11.33 -0.90 7.46
N HIS A 414 11.66 -1.86 6.60
CA HIS A 414 10.92 -3.14 6.50
C HIS A 414 11.66 -4.32 7.16
N LEU A 415 12.93 -4.14 7.49
CA LEU A 415 13.73 -5.14 8.20
C LEU A 415 13.79 -4.87 9.71
N SER A 416 13.52 -3.65 10.16
CA SER A 416 13.40 -3.29 11.59
C SER A 416 12.31 -4.08 12.30
N ASP A 417 11.17 -4.26 11.63
CA ASP A 417 9.92 -4.77 12.19
C ASP A 417 9.87 -6.32 12.22
N LEU A 418 10.94 -6.97 11.74
CA LEU A 418 11.14 -8.41 11.74
C LEU A 418 12.00 -8.81 12.95
N THR A 419 11.64 -9.90 13.63
CA THR A 419 12.52 -10.52 14.65
C THR A 419 13.82 -11.02 14.02
N ALA A 420 14.88 -11.19 14.84
CA ALA A 420 16.16 -11.72 14.36
C ALA A 420 16.01 -13.06 13.60
N ASN A 421 15.12 -13.93 14.07
CA ASN A 421 14.82 -15.20 13.41
C ASN A 421 14.10 -15.01 12.06
N GLU A 422 13.11 -14.11 11.96
CA GLU A 422 12.48 -13.77 10.67
C GLU A 422 13.50 -13.17 9.69
N ARG A 423 14.42 -12.31 10.15
CA ARG A 423 15.51 -11.78 9.32
C ARG A 423 16.47 -12.88 8.86
N HIS A 424 16.72 -13.90 9.67
CA HIS A 424 17.54 -15.06 9.31
C HIS A 424 16.85 -15.94 8.26
N VAL A 425 15.56 -16.27 8.46
CA VAL A 425 14.76 -17.01 7.47
C VAL A 425 14.65 -16.23 6.17
N LEU A 426 14.41 -14.91 6.21
CA LEU A 426 14.30 -14.06 5.03
C LEU A 426 15.57 -14.06 4.16
N ARG A 427 16.76 -14.00 4.77
CA ARG A 427 18.03 -14.12 4.02
C ARG A 427 18.15 -15.50 3.38
N SER A 428 17.82 -16.56 4.12
CA SER A 428 17.85 -17.94 3.63
C SER A 428 16.88 -18.15 2.46
N ALA A 429 15.63 -17.72 2.60
CA ALA A 429 14.60 -17.76 1.57
C ALA A 429 14.96 -16.91 0.33
N SER A 430 15.81 -15.88 0.47
CA SER A 430 16.32 -15.10 -0.67
C SER A 430 17.27 -15.87 -1.61
N LEU A 431 17.68 -17.06 -1.23
CA LEU A 431 18.40 -18.01 -2.11
C LEU A 431 17.44 -18.74 -3.07
N LEU A 432 16.20 -18.94 -2.64
CA LEU A 432 15.17 -19.75 -3.27
C LEU A 432 14.34 -18.93 -4.27
N ASP A 433 13.74 -19.59 -5.27
CA ASP A 433 12.79 -18.94 -6.20
C ASP A 433 11.38 -18.92 -5.65
N ALA A 434 10.99 -20.08 -5.12
CA ALA A 434 9.78 -20.34 -4.36
C ALA A 434 10.17 -21.23 -3.16
N PHE A 435 9.32 -21.27 -2.14
CA PHE A 435 9.49 -22.12 -0.97
C PHE A 435 8.16 -22.47 -0.29
N ASP A 436 8.17 -23.55 0.50
CA ASP A 436 7.19 -23.82 1.53
C ASP A 436 7.78 -23.54 2.93
N LEU A 437 7.00 -23.75 3.99
CA LEU A 437 7.45 -23.51 5.36
C LEU A 437 8.64 -24.40 5.76
N ASP A 438 8.69 -25.65 5.30
CA ASP A 438 9.76 -26.58 5.64
C ASP A 438 11.06 -26.24 4.93
N LEU A 439 11.01 -25.99 3.62
CA LEU A 439 12.16 -25.63 2.81
C LEU A 439 12.81 -24.32 3.31
N ALA A 440 12.00 -23.32 3.66
CA ALA A 440 12.50 -22.08 4.25
C ALA A 440 13.13 -22.30 5.65
N THR A 441 12.51 -23.14 6.48
CA THR A 441 13.00 -23.46 7.83
C THR A 441 14.31 -24.25 7.79
N GLN A 442 14.40 -25.25 6.90
CA GLN A 442 15.61 -26.06 6.70
C GLN A 442 16.76 -25.28 6.06
N ALA A 443 16.50 -24.44 5.06
CA ALA A 443 17.51 -23.53 4.51
C ALA A 443 18.07 -22.58 5.58
N ALA A 444 17.19 -22.10 6.47
CA ALA A 444 17.54 -21.29 7.64
C ALA A 444 18.26 -22.08 8.75
N GLY A 445 18.36 -23.40 8.66
CA GLY A 445 18.97 -24.24 9.71
C GLY A 445 18.22 -24.19 11.05
N LEU A 446 16.92 -23.88 11.03
CA LEU A 446 16.07 -23.84 12.22
C LEU A 446 15.35 -25.19 12.41
N THR A 447 15.01 -25.51 13.66
CA THR A 447 14.28 -26.74 14.04
C THR A 447 12.76 -26.56 14.07
N HIS A 448 12.26 -25.33 13.96
CA HIS A 448 10.84 -25.00 14.14
C HIS A 448 10.37 -23.95 13.13
N GLN A 449 9.20 -24.21 12.52
CA GLN A 449 8.63 -23.35 11.47
C GLN A 449 8.12 -21.98 11.94
N ALA A 450 8.08 -21.70 13.25
CA ALA A 450 7.42 -20.50 13.80
C ALA A 450 7.93 -19.16 13.23
N ALA A 451 9.21 -19.08 12.85
CA ALA A 451 9.78 -17.91 12.19
C ALA A 451 9.46 -17.85 10.68
N ALA A 452 9.32 -19.00 10.01
CA ALA A 452 8.88 -19.07 8.61
C ALA A 452 7.39 -18.72 8.48
N ARG A 453 6.54 -19.21 9.41
CA ARG A 453 5.10 -18.91 9.41
C ARG A 453 4.82 -17.40 9.53
N ARG A 454 5.44 -16.74 10.53
CA ARG A 454 5.37 -15.27 10.64
C ARG A 454 5.98 -14.52 9.46
N LEU A 455 6.92 -15.13 8.73
CA LEU A 455 7.54 -14.50 7.56
C LEU A 455 6.60 -14.54 6.33
N VAL A 456 5.87 -15.62 6.10
CA VAL A 456 4.95 -15.73 4.94
C VAL A 456 3.74 -14.80 5.07
N GLU A 457 3.35 -14.46 6.30
CA GLU A 457 2.35 -13.42 6.62
C GLU A 457 2.83 -11.99 6.26
N ARG A 458 4.12 -11.79 5.96
CA ARG A 458 4.67 -10.45 5.65
C ARG A 458 4.48 -10.11 4.17
N PRO A 459 4.18 -8.83 3.82
CA PRO A 459 3.91 -8.38 2.44
C PRO A 459 5.10 -8.45 1.48
N MET A 460 6.28 -8.86 1.95
CA MET A 460 7.43 -9.16 1.11
C MET A 460 7.37 -10.57 0.50
N ILE A 461 6.47 -11.41 1.01
CA ILE A 461 6.15 -12.73 0.49
C ILE A 461 4.81 -12.63 -0.25
N THR A 462 4.75 -13.29 -1.41
CA THR A 462 3.53 -13.50 -2.19
C THR A 462 3.17 -14.97 -2.13
N GLU A 463 1.87 -15.28 -2.11
CA GLU A 463 1.35 -16.64 -2.02
C GLU A 463 0.62 -17.03 -3.32
N ASN A 464 0.84 -18.26 -3.77
CA ASN A 464 0.11 -18.92 -4.84
C ASN A 464 -0.22 -20.35 -4.39
N PRO A 465 -1.44 -20.63 -3.89
CA PRO A 465 -1.78 -21.94 -3.32
C PRO A 465 -1.78 -23.08 -4.34
N TYR A 466 -1.73 -22.76 -5.65
CA TYR A 466 -1.68 -23.74 -6.74
C TYR A 466 -0.26 -24.04 -7.24
N ALA A 467 0.77 -23.40 -6.67
CA ALA A 467 2.16 -23.68 -6.99
C ALA A 467 2.72 -24.85 -6.15
N ILE A 468 3.74 -25.54 -6.69
CA ILE A 468 4.48 -26.63 -6.01
C ILE A 468 5.00 -26.15 -4.64
N TRP A 469 5.48 -24.90 -4.62
CA TRP A 469 5.88 -24.17 -3.43
C TRP A 469 5.06 -22.88 -3.42
N PRO A 470 4.20 -22.67 -2.41
CA PRO A 470 3.22 -21.58 -2.48
C PRO A 470 3.83 -20.20 -2.27
N PHE A 471 4.98 -20.07 -1.61
CA PHE A 471 5.52 -18.76 -1.21
C PHE A 471 6.68 -18.28 -2.08
N HIS A 472 6.63 -17.01 -2.50
CA HIS A 472 7.70 -16.37 -3.28
C HIS A 472 8.11 -15.03 -2.65
N LEU A 473 9.41 -14.84 -2.44
CA LEU A 473 9.99 -13.55 -2.06
C LEU A 473 10.12 -12.61 -3.28
N HIS A 474 9.58 -11.39 -3.19
CA HIS A 474 9.68 -10.34 -4.21
C HIS A 474 11.12 -10.15 -4.73
N GLY A 475 11.29 -10.12 -6.06
CA GLY A 475 12.60 -10.05 -6.72
C GLY A 475 13.42 -8.81 -6.35
N ALA A 476 12.77 -7.66 -6.11
CA ALA A 476 13.42 -6.44 -5.63
C ALA A 476 14.11 -6.65 -4.27
N ILE A 477 13.40 -7.31 -3.34
CA ILE A 477 13.87 -7.56 -1.97
C ILE A 477 14.99 -8.61 -2.00
N ARG A 478 14.85 -9.65 -2.82
CA ARG A 478 15.91 -10.64 -3.06
C ARG A 478 17.19 -9.99 -3.59
N ALA A 479 17.08 -9.12 -4.59
CA ALA A 479 18.21 -8.40 -5.16
C ALA A 479 18.83 -7.41 -4.16
N ALA A 480 18.02 -6.77 -3.31
CA ALA A 480 18.50 -5.86 -2.28
C ALA A 480 19.23 -6.57 -1.14
N LEU A 481 18.71 -7.70 -0.64
CA LEU A 481 19.36 -8.52 0.39
C LEU A 481 20.74 -9.03 -0.07
N ARG A 482 20.87 -9.41 -1.35
CA ARG A 482 22.14 -9.85 -1.95
C ARG A 482 23.12 -8.70 -2.28
N ARG A 483 22.66 -7.44 -2.38
CA ARG A 483 23.47 -6.26 -2.79
C ARG A 483 23.65 -5.21 -1.68
N ALA A 484 23.18 -5.44 -0.47
CA ALA A 484 23.21 -4.43 0.59
C ALA A 484 24.61 -4.29 1.22
N ASP A 485 25.31 -3.18 0.93
CA ASP A 485 26.56 -2.84 1.63
C ASP A 485 26.35 -2.71 3.15
N ASP A 486 27.12 -3.50 3.91
CA ASP A 486 27.96 -3.20 5.07
C ASP A 486 27.42 -2.47 6.32
N HIS A 487 26.13 -2.13 6.40
CA HIS A 487 25.60 -1.28 7.48
C HIS A 487 24.39 -1.85 8.24
N THR A 488 24.41 -3.14 8.58
CA THR A 488 23.48 -3.80 9.52
C THR A 488 24.22 -4.82 10.38
N GLU A 489 23.87 -4.93 11.66
CA GLU A 489 24.53 -5.83 12.62
C GLU A 489 24.44 -7.31 12.20
N ASP A 490 23.25 -7.77 11.78
CA ASP A 490 23.00 -9.16 11.36
C ASP A 490 23.56 -9.51 9.95
N ARG A 491 24.66 -8.91 9.51
CA ARG A 491 25.21 -9.15 8.15
C ARG A 491 25.62 -10.61 7.97
N TRP A 492 25.40 -11.15 6.77
CA TRP A 492 25.95 -12.45 6.37
C TRP A 492 27.24 -12.23 5.58
N THR A 493 28.31 -12.91 5.99
CA THR A 493 29.56 -12.99 5.23
C THR A 493 29.38 -13.87 3.98
N PRO A 494 30.30 -13.83 3.00
CA PRO A 494 30.28 -14.76 1.87
C PRO A 494 30.24 -16.25 2.31
N ALA A 495 30.87 -16.58 3.45
CA ALA A 495 30.83 -17.93 4.01
C ALA A 495 29.45 -18.30 4.58
N ASP A 496 28.73 -17.35 5.19
CA ASP A 496 27.37 -17.59 5.68
C ASP A 496 26.39 -17.80 4.52
N TRP A 497 26.53 -17.01 3.46
CA TRP A 497 25.78 -17.19 2.20
C TRP A 497 26.05 -18.55 1.55
N HIS A 498 27.31 -19.01 1.53
CA HIS A 498 27.67 -20.32 0.99
C HIS A 498 27.07 -21.45 1.86
N ARG A 499 27.24 -21.41 3.18
CA ARG A 499 26.64 -22.39 4.12
C ARG A 499 25.12 -22.45 4.05
N ALA A 500 24.46 -21.32 3.84
CA ALA A 500 23.02 -21.28 3.65
C ALA A 500 22.59 -21.87 2.29
N ALA A 501 23.39 -21.68 1.23
CA ALA A 501 23.17 -22.31 -0.06
C ALA A 501 23.39 -23.82 -0.03
N GLU A 502 24.39 -24.32 0.72
CA GLU A 502 24.58 -25.75 1.00
C GLU A 502 23.34 -26.35 1.71
N ARG A 503 22.85 -25.71 2.78
CA ARG A 503 21.63 -26.16 3.49
C ARG A 503 20.39 -26.13 2.60
N ALA A 504 20.22 -25.08 1.80
CA ALA A 504 19.12 -24.94 0.86
C ALA A 504 19.16 -26.03 -0.24
N LEU A 505 20.35 -26.33 -0.77
CA LEU A 505 20.54 -27.41 -1.75
C LEU A 505 20.24 -28.79 -1.12
N ALA A 506 20.69 -29.04 0.10
CA ALA A 506 20.42 -30.30 0.81
C ALA A 506 18.92 -30.46 1.16
N ALA A 507 18.23 -29.36 1.47
CA ALA A 507 16.78 -29.38 1.75
C ALA A 507 15.94 -29.67 0.50
N LEU A 508 16.29 -29.07 -0.65
CA LEU A 508 15.67 -29.41 -1.94
C LEU A 508 15.86 -30.90 -2.30
N GLY A 509 17.05 -31.44 -2.03
CA GLY A 509 17.36 -32.86 -2.27
C GLY A 509 16.50 -33.80 -1.43
N ARG A 510 16.37 -33.52 -0.12
CA ARG A 510 15.45 -34.27 0.75
C ARG A 510 14.02 -34.20 0.26
N GLN A 511 13.51 -33.00 -0.05
CA GLN A 511 12.13 -32.83 -0.52
C GLN A 511 11.83 -33.61 -1.81
N TRP A 512 12.80 -33.72 -2.72
CA TRP A 512 12.69 -34.58 -3.90
C TRP A 512 12.68 -36.08 -3.54
N GLN A 513 13.60 -36.51 -2.67
CA GLN A 513 13.73 -37.91 -2.24
C GLN A 513 12.50 -38.40 -1.46
N ASP A 514 12.01 -37.60 -0.51
CA ASP A 514 10.84 -37.88 0.32
C ASP A 514 9.55 -37.97 -0.53
N ALA A 515 9.39 -37.09 -1.52
CA ALA A 515 8.26 -37.15 -2.45
C ALA A 515 8.32 -38.38 -3.38
N GLY A 516 9.53 -38.79 -3.79
CA GLY A 516 9.75 -39.99 -4.60
C GLY A 516 9.27 -41.29 -3.93
N ALA A 517 9.20 -41.32 -2.59
CA ALA A 517 8.69 -42.46 -1.83
C ALA A 517 7.15 -42.57 -1.80
N LEU A 518 6.42 -41.49 -2.13
CA LEU A 518 4.95 -41.45 -2.05
C LEU A 518 4.26 -41.41 -3.41
N LEU A 519 4.81 -40.69 -4.40
CA LEU A 519 4.47 -40.76 -5.83
C LEU A 519 5.40 -39.80 -6.61
N PRO A 520 6.17 -40.24 -7.63
CA PRO A 520 7.08 -39.37 -8.36
C PRO A 520 6.37 -38.25 -9.14
N SER A 521 6.39 -37.02 -8.61
CA SER A 521 5.93 -35.83 -9.32
C SER A 521 7.05 -35.26 -10.20
N ARG A 522 6.96 -35.50 -11.52
CA ARG A 522 7.88 -34.94 -12.53
C ARG A 522 7.98 -33.42 -12.45
N THR A 523 6.89 -32.73 -12.12
CA THR A 523 6.84 -31.27 -11.97
C THR A 523 7.71 -30.81 -10.79
N LEU A 524 7.70 -31.55 -9.66
CA LEU A 524 8.58 -31.30 -8.52
C LEU A 524 10.05 -31.57 -8.87
N LEU A 525 10.35 -32.67 -9.57
CA LEU A 525 11.71 -32.97 -10.05
C LEU A 525 12.29 -31.81 -10.88
N VAL A 526 11.54 -31.32 -11.87
CA VAL A 526 11.95 -30.18 -12.72
C VAL A 526 12.13 -28.90 -11.89
N ALA A 527 11.26 -28.64 -10.91
CA ALA A 527 11.37 -27.48 -10.04
C ALA A 527 12.62 -27.54 -9.14
N CYS A 528 12.86 -28.68 -8.49
CA CYS A 528 14.06 -28.94 -7.70
C CYS A 528 15.35 -28.80 -8.52
N LEU A 529 15.40 -29.39 -9.73
CA LEU A 529 16.55 -29.27 -10.64
C LEU A 529 16.83 -27.81 -11.03
N ARG A 530 15.81 -27.07 -11.47
CA ARG A 530 15.99 -25.66 -11.88
C ARG A 530 16.53 -24.79 -10.75
N GLN A 531 16.02 -24.98 -9.55
CA GLN A 531 16.40 -24.19 -8.37
C GLN A 531 17.77 -24.61 -7.83
N GLY A 532 18.05 -25.91 -7.76
CA GLY A 532 19.32 -26.48 -7.30
C GLY A 532 20.49 -26.19 -8.23
N LEU A 533 20.32 -26.35 -9.55
CA LEU A 533 21.35 -25.98 -10.55
C LEU A 533 21.71 -24.49 -10.47
N ARG A 534 20.71 -23.62 -10.25
CA ARG A 534 20.96 -22.19 -10.03
C ARG A 534 21.72 -21.93 -8.74
N LEU A 535 21.35 -22.57 -7.62
CA LEU A 535 22.06 -22.43 -6.34
C LEU A 535 23.53 -22.86 -6.48
N ALA A 536 23.77 -24.02 -7.10
CA ALA A 536 25.11 -24.55 -7.34
C ALA A 536 25.97 -23.58 -8.17
N ARG A 537 25.41 -23.03 -9.24
CA ARG A 537 26.07 -22.02 -10.08
C ARG A 537 26.35 -20.72 -9.33
N ASP A 538 25.34 -20.14 -8.69
CA ASP A 538 25.40 -18.80 -8.08
C ASP A 538 26.31 -18.75 -6.83
N HIS A 539 26.49 -19.89 -6.14
CA HIS A 539 27.27 -19.99 -4.89
C HIS A 539 28.51 -20.89 -4.99
N HIS A 540 28.83 -21.41 -6.18
CA HIS A 540 29.95 -22.30 -6.45
C HIS A 540 29.99 -23.54 -5.53
N LEU A 541 28.85 -24.23 -5.41
CA LEU A 541 28.73 -25.42 -4.57
C LEU A 541 29.45 -26.60 -5.24
N GLY A 542 30.34 -27.26 -4.49
CA GLY A 542 31.18 -28.35 -5.00
C GLY A 542 30.56 -29.74 -4.89
N ASP A 543 29.75 -29.98 -3.86
CA ASP A 543 28.97 -31.22 -3.72
C ASP A 543 27.60 -31.04 -4.40
N LEU A 544 27.44 -31.68 -5.55
CA LEU A 544 26.20 -31.67 -6.30
C LEU A 544 25.30 -32.87 -5.96
N GLY A 545 25.84 -33.92 -5.32
CA GLY A 545 25.18 -35.17 -4.94
C GLY A 545 23.92 -35.50 -5.75
N TRP A 546 22.77 -35.35 -5.08
CA TRP A 546 21.42 -35.67 -5.58
C TRP A 546 21.04 -34.99 -6.90
N LEU A 547 21.64 -33.86 -7.29
CA LEU A 547 21.39 -33.22 -8.59
C LEU A 547 21.79 -34.12 -9.75
N THR A 548 22.80 -34.98 -9.54
CA THR A 548 23.26 -35.95 -10.55
C THR A 548 22.19 -37.02 -10.75
N ASP A 549 21.70 -37.60 -9.65
CA ASP A 549 20.66 -38.64 -9.67
C ASP A 549 19.35 -38.08 -10.22
N ALA A 550 18.98 -36.86 -9.84
CA ALA A 550 17.82 -36.15 -10.36
C ALA A 550 17.95 -35.84 -11.85
N ALA A 551 19.15 -35.50 -12.35
CA ALA A 551 19.38 -35.28 -13.77
C ALA A 551 19.23 -36.58 -14.58
N PHE A 552 19.70 -37.72 -14.06
CA PHE A 552 19.47 -39.04 -14.68
C PHE A 552 17.99 -39.42 -14.67
N ALA A 553 17.30 -39.25 -13.52
CA ALA A 553 15.86 -39.48 -13.43
C ALA A 553 15.04 -38.61 -14.41
N TYR A 554 15.51 -37.39 -14.69
CA TYR A 554 14.89 -36.52 -15.69
C TYR A 554 15.10 -37.00 -17.14
N THR A 555 16.25 -37.61 -17.45
CA THR A 555 16.56 -38.11 -18.80
C THR A 555 15.89 -39.45 -19.13
N ASP A 556 15.73 -40.35 -18.16
CA ASP A 556 15.19 -41.69 -18.40
C ASP A 556 13.74 -41.67 -18.90
N ASP A 557 12.94 -40.69 -18.46
CA ASP A 557 11.55 -40.45 -18.86
C ASP A 557 11.35 -40.12 -20.36
N SER A 558 12.42 -39.90 -21.14
CA SER A 558 12.40 -39.86 -22.62
C SER A 558 11.46 -38.83 -23.31
N VAL A 559 10.98 -37.80 -22.60
CA VAL A 559 10.26 -36.65 -23.16
C VAL A 559 10.97 -35.35 -22.76
N TRP A 560 11.36 -34.53 -23.74
CA TRP A 560 12.19 -33.34 -23.52
C TRP A 560 11.35 -32.06 -23.37
N GLU A 561 11.49 -31.38 -22.23
CA GLU A 561 11.11 -29.97 -22.11
C GLU A 561 12.39 -29.10 -22.08
N PRO A 562 12.45 -27.97 -22.78
CA PRO A 562 13.65 -27.15 -22.81
C PRO A 562 13.89 -26.46 -21.45
N LEU A 563 14.83 -27.00 -20.67
CA LEU A 563 15.45 -26.29 -19.55
C LEU A 563 16.22 -25.07 -20.10
N ALA A 564 15.61 -23.88 -20.04
CA ALA A 564 16.25 -22.66 -20.48
C ALA A 564 17.56 -22.42 -19.68
N PRO A 565 18.73 -22.30 -20.35
CA PRO A 565 20.00 -22.10 -19.66
C PRO A 565 19.97 -20.77 -18.90
N PRO A 566 20.43 -20.75 -17.62
CA PRO A 566 20.24 -19.58 -16.77
C PRO A 566 21.14 -18.44 -17.27
N THR A 567 20.55 -17.28 -17.53
CA THR A 567 21.18 -16.16 -18.24
C THR A 567 22.52 -15.74 -17.63
N HIS A 568 23.53 -15.60 -18.50
CA HIS A 568 24.85 -15.11 -18.10
C HIS A 568 24.78 -13.64 -17.71
N THR A 569 25.09 -13.34 -16.45
CA THR A 569 25.50 -11.98 -16.05
C THR A 569 27.02 -11.92 -16.19
N PRO A 570 27.58 -11.13 -17.13
CA PRO A 570 29.03 -11.07 -17.31
C PRO A 570 29.68 -10.40 -16.10
N SER A 571 30.59 -11.13 -15.43
CA SER A 571 31.44 -10.58 -14.37
C SER A 571 32.27 -9.41 -14.89
N PRO A 572 32.45 -8.32 -14.12
CA PRO A 572 33.37 -7.26 -14.50
C PRO A 572 34.81 -7.80 -14.46
N SER A 573 35.52 -7.75 -15.59
CA SER A 573 36.95 -8.08 -15.62
C SER A 573 37.73 -7.26 -14.59
N PRO A 574 38.67 -7.86 -13.85
CA PRO A 574 39.54 -7.11 -12.95
C PRO A 574 40.37 -6.11 -13.77
N ALA A 575 40.28 -4.83 -13.42
CA ALA A 575 41.11 -3.80 -14.04
C ALA A 575 42.60 -4.07 -13.74
N PRO A 576 43.51 -3.83 -14.70
CA PRO A 576 44.93 -4.12 -14.52
C PRO A 576 45.51 -3.31 -13.37
N SER A 577 46.20 -4.00 -12.45
CA SER A 577 46.81 -3.41 -11.27
C SER A 577 47.92 -2.43 -11.64
N ARG A 578 47.74 -1.15 -11.28
CA ARG A 578 48.79 -0.14 -11.42
C ARG A 578 49.91 -0.41 -10.41
N SER A 579 50.97 -1.06 -10.89
CA SER A 579 52.24 -1.18 -10.16
C SER A 579 52.78 0.20 -9.78
N ARG A 580 53.13 0.38 -8.49
CA ARG A 580 53.89 1.54 -7.99
C ARG A 580 55.36 1.39 -8.38
N ALA A 581 55.77 1.96 -9.50
CA ALA A 581 57.18 2.19 -9.81
C ALA A 581 57.65 3.54 -9.23
N ARG A 582 58.87 3.57 -8.68
CA ARG A 582 59.45 4.75 -7.99
C ARG A 582 59.89 5.84 -8.96
N THR A 583 59.90 7.08 -8.46
CA THR A 583 60.39 8.29 -9.11
C THR A 583 61.92 8.32 -9.26
N HIS A 584 62.42 8.57 -10.48
CA HIS A 584 63.67 9.29 -10.76
C HIS A 584 63.62 9.90 -12.19
N PRO A 585 63.88 11.21 -12.36
CA PRO A 585 64.04 11.89 -13.66
C PRO A 585 65.51 12.34 -13.89
N PRO A 586 65.85 13.08 -14.97
CA PRO A 586 65.58 12.89 -16.41
C PRO A 586 66.86 13.08 -17.28
N THR A 587 66.81 12.85 -18.61
CA THR A 587 67.61 13.58 -19.64
C THR A 587 67.16 13.18 -21.08
N PRO A 588 67.46 13.96 -22.15
CA PRO A 588 66.60 14.04 -23.36
C PRO A 588 67.20 13.54 -24.70
N TRP A 589 66.31 13.26 -25.69
CA TRP A 589 66.31 13.57 -27.15
C TRP A 589 67.61 13.43 -28.01
N PRO A 590 67.57 13.17 -29.36
CA PRO A 590 66.55 13.68 -30.29
C PRO A 590 66.18 12.87 -31.57
N ASN A 591 65.19 13.41 -32.31
CA ASN A 591 65.01 13.45 -33.78
C ASN A 591 65.12 12.20 -34.68
N SER A 592 64.04 11.93 -35.43
CA SER A 592 64.00 12.28 -36.88
C SER A 592 62.57 12.28 -37.45
N SER A 593 62.34 13.12 -38.47
CA SER A 593 61.09 13.35 -39.24
C SER A 593 61.45 13.86 -40.65
N PRO A 594 60.51 13.95 -41.62
CA PRO A 594 59.32 13.15 -41.89
C PRO A 594 59.48 12.40 -43.25
N PRO A 595 58.98 12.78 -44.47
CA PRO A 595 57.97 13.73 -44.93
C PRO A 595 56.75 13.11 -45.70
N SER A 596 55.73 13.95 -45.91
CA SER A 596 54.64 13.86 -46.93
C SER A 596 55.17 14.36 -48.32
N PRO A 597 54.42 14.64 -49.44
CA PRO A 597 52.97 14.97 -49.57
C PRO A 597 52.20 14.64 -50.89
N ALA A 598 50.87 14.89 -50.88
CA ALA A 598 50.01 15.47 -51.93
C ALA A 598 48.53 15.45 -51.42
N ALA A 599 47.66 16.48 -51.41
CA ALA A 599 47.42 17.66 -52.26
C ALA A 599 46.84 17.30 -53.65
N SER A 600 45.73 17.86 -54.17
CA SER A 600 44.79 18.91 -53.74
C SER A 600 43.52 18.95 -54.66
N THR A 601 42.62 19.92 -54.44
CA THR A 601 41.47 20.39 -55.27
C THR A 601 40.13 19.65 -55.07
N SER A 602 38.98 20.26 -54.77
CA SER A 602 38.37 21.61 -54.97
C SER A 602 37.51 21.75 -56.24
N THR A 603 36.19 21.86 -56.07
CA THR A 603 35.39 23.05 -56.46
C THR A 603 33.92 22.90 -56.01
N ALA A 604 33.21 24.03 -55.88
CA ALA A 604 31.79 24.10 -55.51
C ALA A 604 30.96 24.69 -56.66
N ASN A 605 29.65 24.41 -56.70
CA ASN A 605 28.63 25.35 -57.20
C ASN A 605 27.20 24.89 -56.85
N ALA A 606 26.30 25.87 -56.72
CA ALA A 606 24.86 25.78 -56.47
C ALA A 606 24.21 27.13 -56.88
N PRO A 607 22.90 27.37 -56.69
CA PRO A 607 21.70 26.54 -56.90
C PRO A 607 21.03 27.08 -58.21
N PRO A 608 19.76 27.57 -58.30
CA PRO A 608 18.47 27.16 -57.72
C PRO A 608 17.37 26.91 -58.78
N ASN A 609 16.18 26.45 -58.35
CA ASN A 609 14.91 27.02 -58.85
C ASN A 609 13.75 26.84 -57.85
N ALA A 610 12.67 27.60 -58.01
CA ALA A 610 11.60 27.79 -57.01
C ALA A 610 10.26 27.07 -57.31
N SER A 611 9.39 27.05 -56.30
CA SER A 611 8.03 26.47 -56.16
C SER A 611 6.93 27.23 -56.97
N PRO A 612 5.60 27.02 -56.77
CA PRO A 612 4.73 25.83 -56.49
C PRO A 612 3.53 25.86 -57.52
N PRO A 613 2.22 25.59 -57.22
CA PRO A 613 1.52 24.68 -56.28
C PRO A 613 0.46 23.75 -56.94
N SER A 614 -0.04 22.76 -56.18
CA SER A 614 -1.46 22.36 -56.05
C SER A 614 -1.61 21.36 -54.91
#